data_AF-A0AAD3HB66-F1
#
_entry.id   AF-A0AAD3HB66-F1
#
_cell.length_a   1.000
_cell.length_b   1.000
_cell.length_c   1.000
_cell.angle_alpha   90.00
_cell.angle_beta   90.00
_cell.angle_gamma   90.00
#
_symmetry.space_group_name_H-M   'P 1'
#
loop_
_entity.id
_entity.type
_entity.pdbx_description
1 polymer ?
#
loop_
_entity_poly.entity_id
_entity_poly.type
_entity_poly.pdbx_seq_one_letter_code
_entity_poly.pdbx_strand_id
1 'polypeptide(L)'
;MHWLIEKRTLDDFKALFQITLEMHPAKVGYLFQKDADGQQTAVESAIQKYGGQETMAAIHDIISQFIDNFEKEGKTFMHWLIEKRTLDDFKALFQITLELYPEKAGYLFQKHNDSQETAVERAIQKYGGQETMAAINEIISPAKQFPILHHALVHAPKLQNHFMEWFPWASRVRDHNDRSLIQAIVAAGAKSVRENSSSFALMTNEQIYEKDPVTSLYPFAAVARGEDGDLDKTFYLLNCEPSVVDEIVDHLQNREPRSAFDESVVAVGTKEVGKKRKRGESKPDQSRSRGGVSKRETRSKGLILRNRNVQRE
;
A
#
# COMPACT_ATOMS: atom_id res chain seq x y z
N MET A 1 14.63 -24.10 19.94
CA MET A 1 14.68 -22.72 20.47
C MET A 1 14.43 -22.70 21.97
N HIS A 2 13.36 -23.32 22.49
CA HIS A 2 13.09 -23.39 23.94
C HIS A 2 14.29 -23.79 24.81
N TRP A 3 14.99 -24.87 24.49
CA TRP A 3 16.20 -25.27 25.21
C TRP A 3 17.29 -24.17 25.23
N LEU A 4 17.45 -23.42 24.13
CA LEU A 4 18.40 -22.30 24.06
C LEU A 4 17.94 -21.14 24.95
N ILE A 5 16.64 -20.86 24.99
CA ILE A 5 16.07 -19.81 25.82
C ILE A 5 16.26 -20.14 27.29
N GLU A 6 16.08 -21.38 27.73
CA GLU A 6 16.26 -21.75 29.14
C GLU A 6 17.69 -21.55 29.64
N LYS A 7 18.71 -21.74 28.80
CA LYS A 7 20.11 -21.76 29.23
C LYS A 7 20.93 -20.51 28.93
N ARG A 8 20.35 -19.52 28.22
CA ARG A 8 21.11 -18.36 27.71
C ARG A 8 20.65 -17.02 28.26
N THR A 9 21.34 -15.95 27.85
CA THR A 9 21.03 -14.56 28.19
C THR A 9 20.04 -13.94 27.19
N LEU A 10 19.52 -12.75 27.50
CA LEU A 10 18.70 -11.98 26.54
C LEU A 10 19.50 -11.61 25.28
N ASP A 11 20.78 -11.30 25.39
CA ASP A 11 21.62 -10.94 24.24
C ASP A 11 21.87 -12.14 23.32
N ASP A 12 22.02 -13.33 23.88
CA ASP A 12 22.03 -14.57 23.08
C ASP A 12 20.71 -14.77 22.32
N PHE A 13 19.58 -14.50 22.97
CA PHE A 13 18.26 -14.59 22.31
C PHE A 13 18.16 -13.58 21.18
N LYS A 14 18.57 -12.32 21.39
CA LYS A 14 18.62 -11.29 20.34
C LYS A 14 19.45 -11.74 19.14
N ALA A 15 20.67 -12.23 19.39
CA ALA A 15 21.55 -12.70 18.33
C ALA A 15 20.95 -13.89 17.55
N LEU A 16 20.34 -14.85 18.25
CA LEU A 16 19.66 -15.98 17.62
C LEU A 16 18.44 -15.54 16.83
N PHE A 17 17.67 -14.58 17.33
CA PHE A 17 16.51 -14.01 16.65
C PHE A 17 16.94 -13.32 15.36
N GLN A 18 17.93 -12.44 15.43
CA GLN A 18 18.54 -11.76 14.28
C GLN A 18 19.04 -12.77 13.23
N ILE A 19 19.84 -13.76 13.63
CA ILE A 19 20.36 -14.79 12.73
C ILE A 19 19.21 -15.57 12.09
N THR A 20 18.19 -15.93 12.86
CA THR A 20 17.02 -16.65 12.33
C THR A 20 16.27 -15.78 11.31
N LEU A 21 16.11 -14.49 11.57
CA LEU A 21 15.47 -13.54 10.67
C LEU A 21 16.22 -13.39 9.34
N GLU A 22 17.55 -13.28 9.41
CA GLU A 22 18.40 -13.09 8.23
C GLU A 22 18.57 -14.39 7.41
N MET A 23 18.87 -15.49 8.10
CA MET A 23 19.28 -16.76 7.47
C MET A 23 18.11 -17.70 7.20
N HIS A 24 17.09 -17.71 8.07
CA HIS A 24 16.01 -18.70 8.06
C HIS A 24 14.63 -18.07 8.35
N PRO A 25 14.14 -17.12 7.54
CA PRO A 25 12.92 -16.37 7.83
C PRO A 25 11.66 -17.24 8.05
N ALA A 26 11.46 -18.34 7.31
CA ALA A 26 10.39 -19.30 7.57
C ALA A 26 10.42 -19.87 8.99
N LYS A 27 11.62 -19.94 9.59
CA LYS A 27 11.79 -20.38 10.98
C LYS A 27 11.50 -19.31 12.01
N VAL A 28 11.44 -18.03 11.60
CA VAL A 28 10.99 -16.96 12.50
C VAL A 28 9.54 -17.20 12.89
N GLY A 29 8.70 -17.68 11.97
CA GLY A 29 7.34 -18.11 12.28
C GLY A 29 7.29 -19.14 13.43
N TYR A 30 8.25 -20.08 13.48
CA TYR A 30 8.35 -21.04 14.58
C TYR A 30 8.64 -20.41 15.95
N LEU A 31 9.10 -19.16 15.99
CA LEU A 31 9.30 -18.44 17.26
C LEU A 31 7.98 -17.99 17.87
N PHE A 32 6.97 -17.80 17.02
CA PHE A 32 5.61 -17.39 17.37
C PHE A 32 4.61 -18.55 17.31
N GLN A 33 5.04 -19.73 16.86
CA GLN A 33 4.23 -20.95 16.97
C GLN A 33 4.45 -21.59 18.34
N LYS A 34 3.38 -22.16 18.89
CA LYS A 34 3.47 -22.94 20.12
C LYS A 34 4.31 -24.19 19.89
N ASP A 35 4.96 -24.67 20.94
CA ASP A 35 5.69 -25.93 20.93
C ASP A 35 4.78 -27.15 20.62
N ALA A 36 5.40 -28.34 20.54
CA ALA A 36 4.70 -29.59 20.23
C ALA A 36 3.58 -29.90 21.24
N ASP A 37 3.68 -29.40 22.46
CA ASP A 37 2.69 -29.57 23.53
C ASP A 37 1.60 -28.48 23.50
N GLY A 38 1.72 -27.49 22.60
CA GLY A 38 0.78 -26.39 22.45
C GLY A 38 0.76 -25.44 23.64
N GLN A 39 1.81 -25.43 24.46
CA GLN A 39 1.86 -24.72 25.74
C GLN A 39 2.33 -23.28 25.54
N GLN A 40 3.53 -23.09 25.00
CA GLN A 40 4.13 -21.76 24.81
C GLN A 40 4.93 -21.62 23.52
N THR A 41 4.95 -20.41 22.98
CA THR A 41 5.85 -19.99 21.90
C THR A 41 7.25 -19.70 22.44
N ALA A 42 8.26 -19.73 21.57
CA ALA A 42 9.62 -19.35 21.98
C ALA A 42 9.66 -17.90 22.49
N VAL A 43 8.87 -17.00 21.87
CA VAL A 43 8.77 -15.61 22.32
C VAL A 43 8.11 -15.52 23.70
N GLU A 44 7.05 -16.30 23.97
CA GLU A 44 6.40 -16.33 25.28
C GLU A 44 7.35 -16.82 26.38
N SER A 45 8.14 -17.87 26.12
CA SER A 45 9.13 -18.33 27.09
C SER A 45 10.26 -17.32 27.30
N ALA A 46 10.66 -16.59 26.25
CA ALA A 46 11.62 -15.49 26.39
C ALA A 46 11.05 -14.33 27.23
N ILE A 47 9.78 -13.95 26.99
CA ILE A 47 9.05 -12.94 27.78
C ILE A 47 8.98 -13.35 29.25
N GLN A 48 8.64 -14.60 29.54
CA GLN A 48 8.55 -15.12 30.91
C GLN A 48 9.91 -15.10 31.62
N LYS A 49 10.99 -15.41 30.89
CA LYS A 49 12.33 -15.53 31.46
C LYS A 49 13.03 -14.18 31.64
N TYR A 50 13.00 -13.32 30.62
CA TYR A 50 13.80 -12.08 30.56
C TYR A 50 12.98 -10.82 30.85
N GLY A 51 11.67 -10.95 31.05
CA GLY A 51 10.76 -9.83 31.22
C GLY A 51 10.12 -9.41 29.90
N GLY A 52 8.80 -9.20 29.94
CA GLY A 52 8.01 -8.94 28.74
C GLY A 52 8.38 -7.64 28.02
N GLN A 53 8.57 -6.56 28.77
CA GLN A 53 8.88 -5.26 28.17
C GLN A 53 10.26 -5.24 27.50
N GLU A 54 11.29 -5.78 28.14
CA GLU A 54 12.66 -5.82 27.59
C GLU A 54 12.75 -6.75 26.37
N THR A 55 12.12 -7.94 26.45
CA THR A 55 12.12 -8.91 25.36
C THR A 55 11.41 -8.35 24.13
N MET A 56 10.22 -7.76 24.31
CA MET A 56 9.46 -7.17 23.20
C MET A 56 10.19 -5.95 22.62
N ALA A 57 10.76 -5.07 23.44
CA ALA A 57 11.55 -3.95 22.95
C ALA A 57 12.73 -4.42 22.09
N ALA A 58 13.41 -5.50 22.49
CA ALA A 58 14.50 -6.08 21.72
C ALA A 58 14.05 -6.69 20.38
N ILE A 59 12.93 -7.43 20.37
CA ILE A 59 12.34 -7.97 19.14
C ILE A 59 11.92 -6.84 18.20
N HIS A 60 11.28 -5.80 18.74
CA HIS A 60 10.89 -4.62 17.97
C HIS A 60 12.09 -3.92 17.33
N ASP A 61 13.16 -3.69 18.10
CA ASP A 61 14.38 -3.05 17.60
C ASP A 61 15.02 -3.85 16.45
N ILE A 62 15.16 -5.17 16.61
CA ILE A 62 15.73 -6.04 15.56
C ILE A 62 14.89 -6.00 14.29
N ILE A 63 13.56 -6.11 14.40
CA ILE A 63 12.67 -6.13 13.23
C ILE A 63 12.61 -4.74 12.57
N SER A 64 12.58 -3.67 13.36
CA SER A 64 12.61 -2.29 12.83
C SER A 64 13.88 -2.06 12.04
N GLN A 65 15.05 -2.38 12.61
CA GLN A 65 16.34 -2.26 11.92
C GLN A 65 16.37 -3.11 10.65
N PHE A 66 15.83 -4.32 10.70
CA PHE A 66 15.76 -5.20 9.53
C PHE A 66 14.89 -4.60 8.42
N ILE A 67 13.71 -4.05 8.74
CA ILE A 67 12.82 -3.40 7.76
C ILE A 67 13.47 -2.12 7.20
N ASP A 68 14.02 -1.27 8.06
CA ASP A 68 14.62 0.01 7.69
C ASP A 68 15.84 -0.14 6.77
N ASN A 69 16.58 -1.24 6.90
CA ASN A 69 17.71 -1.53 6.02
C ASN A 69 17.27 -1.71 4.56
N PHE A 70 16.06 -2.21 4.30
CA PHE A 70 15.54 -2.32 2.93
C PHE A 70 15.14 -0.96 2.36
N GLU A 71 14.51 -0.09 3.18
CA GLU A 71 14.08 1.23 2.74
C GLU A 71 15.25 2.08 2.21
N LYS A 72 16.43 1.97 2.84
CA LYS A 72 17.66 2.67 2.42
C LYS A 72 18.18 2.25 1.04
N GLU A 73 17.91 1.01 0.62
CA GLU A 73 18.32 0.49 -0.69
C GLU A 73 17.31 0.82 -1.80
N GLY A 74 16.26 1.60 -1.50
CA GLY A 74 15.20 1.91 -2.45
C GLY A 74 14.33 0.70 -2.81
N LYS A 75 14.43 -0.39 -2.05
CA LYS A 75 13.61 -1.59 -2.19
C LYS A 75 12.66 -1.66 -1.01
N THR A 76 11.37 -1.92 -1.24
CA THR A 76 10.48 -2.15 -0.10
C THR A 76 10.76 -3.54 0.47
N PHE A 77 10.69 -3.68 1.80
CA PHE A 77 10.88 -4.95 2.50
C PHE A 77 10.03 -6.09 1.86
N MET A 78 8.78 -5.80 1.50
CA MET A 78 7.89 -6.78 0.87
C MET A 78 8.38 -7.24 -0.51
N HIS A 79 8.92 -6.34 -1.34
CA HIS A 79 9.48 -6.73 -2.63
C HIS A 79 10.67 -7.68 -2.46
N TRP A 80 11.58 -7.39 -1.54
CA TRP A 80 12.72 -8.27 -1.26
C TRP A 80 12.25 -9.64 -0.76
N LEU A 81 11.30 -9.64 0.19
CA LEU A 81 10.71 -10.85 0.75
C LEU A 81 10.15 -11.74 -0.36
N ILE A 82 9.30 -11.17 -1.21
CA ILE A 82 8.68 -11.87 -2.33
C ILE A 82 9.73 -12.31 -3.34
N GLU A 83 10.73 -11.50 -3.67
CA GLU A 83 11.73 -11.89 -4.68
C GLU A 83 12.57 -13.08 -4.20
N LYS A 84 13.05 -13.05 -2.95
CA LYS A 84 14.07 -13.97 -2.45
C LYS A 84 13.54 -15.20 -1.74
N ARG A 85 12.26 -15.21 -1.33
CA ARG A 85 11.76 -16.22 -0.39
C ARG A 85 10.57 -17.02 -0.93
N THR A 86 10.22 -18.08 -0.21
CA THR A 86 9.08 -18.95 -0.51
C THR A 86 7.76 -18.30 -0.06
N LEU A 87 6.62 -18.89 -0.43
CA LEU A 87 5.32 -18.42 0.03
C LEU A 87 5.17 -18.56 1.56
N ASP A 88 5.71 -19.63 2.15
CA ASP A 88 5.66 -19.85 3.61
C ASP A 88 6.51 -18.82 4.38
N ASP A 89 7.69 -18.48 3.85
CA ASP A 89 8.51 -17.37 4.39
C ASP A 89 7.74 -16.04 4.32
N PHE A 90 7.10 -15.77 3.17
CA PHE A 90 6.27 -14.58 2.99
C PHE A 90 5.15 -14.54 4.02
N LYS A 91 4.41 -15.64 4.20
CA LYS A 91 3.32 -15.73 5.16
C LYS A 91 3.79 -15.44 6.58
N ALA A 92 4.84 -16.13 7.01
CA ALA A 92 5.38 -15.99 8.36
C ALA A 92 5.84 -14.56 8.64
N LEU A 93 6.65 -13.98 7.76
CA LEU A 93 7.16 -12.63 7.95
C LEU A 93 6.10 -11.55 7.79
N PHE A 94 5.14 -11.72 6.88
CA PHE A 94 4.04 -10.79 6.74
C PHE A 94 3.14 -10.80 7.98
N GLN A 95 2.81 -11.98 8.51
CA GLN A 95 2.05 -12.10 9.75
C GLN A 95 2.73 -11.37 10.92
N ILE A 96 4.03 -11.62 11.13
CA ILE A 96 4.80 -10.96 12.19
C ILE A 96 4.82 -9.44 11.98
N THR A 97 4.99 -9.00 10.72
CA THR A 97 4.96 -7.57 10.38
C THR A 97 3.63 -6.95 10.75
N LEU A 98 2.50 -7.61 10.48
CA LEU A 98 1.17 -7.10 10.86
C LEU A 98 0.91 -7.12 12.35
N GLU A 99 1.45 -8.10 13.07
CA GLU A 99 1.27 -8.22 14.52
C GLU A 99 2.04 -7.14 15.27
N LEU A 100 3.23 -6.78 14.79
CA LEU A 100 4.09 -5.79 15.44
C LEU A 100 3.91 -4.37 14.89
N TYR A 101 3.57 -4.25 13.61
CA TYR A 101 3.48 -3.00 12.87
C TYR A 101 2.26 -3.00 11.93
N PRO A 102 1.03 -3.01 12.47
CA PRO A 102 -0.19 -3.04 11.66
C PRO A 102 -0.28 -1.88 10.66
N GLU A 103 0.34 -0.73 10.94
CA GLU A 103 0.43 0.41 10.03
C GLU A 103 1.30 0.13 8.79
N LYS A 104 2.22 -0.83 8.87
CA LYS A 104 3.13 -1.23 7.78
C LYS A 104 2.47 -2.22 6.82
N ALA A 105 1.25 -2.65 7.09
CA ALA A 105 0.50 -3.53 6.21
C ALA A 105 0.28 -2.96 4.79
N GLY A 106 0.26 -1.63 4.67
CA GLY A 106 0.26 -0.93 3.38
C GLY A 106 1.48 -1.24 2.52
N TYR A 107 2.53 -1.87 3.06
CA TYR A 107 3.76 -2.22 2.34
C TYR A 107 3.52 -3.24 1.23
N LEU A 108 2.44 -4.04 1.32
CA LEU A 108 1.99 -4.88 0.20
C LEU A 108 1.64 -4.07 -1.04
N PHE A 109 1.23 -2.82 -0.86
CA PHE A 109 0.74 -1.95 -1.93
C PHE A 109 1.72 -0.84 -2.30
N GLN A 110 2.87 -0.78 -1.63
CA GLN A 110 3.96 0.09 -2.07
C GLN A 110 4.50 -0.42 -3.40
N LYS A 111 4.89 0.50 -4.26
CA LYS A 111 5.47 0.20 -5.57
C LYS A 111 6.98 0.10 -5.51
N HIS A 112 7.56 -0.79 -6.29
CA HIS A 112 9.00 -0.78 -6.53
C HIS A 112 9.37 0.38 -7.46
N ASN A 113 10.45 1.09 -7.14
CA ASN A 113 10.91 2.25 -7.93
C ASN A 113 11.04 1.92 -9.43
N ASP A 114 11.63 0.76 -9.74
CA ASP A 114 11.94 0.37 -11.12
C ASP A 114 10.75 -0.21 -11.91
N SER A 115 9.84 -0.96 -11.29
CA SER A 115 8.80 -1.70 -12.02
C SER A 115 7.43 -1.04 -12.01
N GLN A 116 7.19 -0.07 -11.11
CA GLN A 116 5.86 0.51 -10.86
C GLN A 116 4.79 -0.50 -10.44
N GLU A 117 5.19 -1.75 -10.15
CA GLU A 117 4.35 -2.81 -9.61
C GLU A 117 4.38 -2.74 -8.09
N THR A 118 3.24 -3.05 -7.49
CA THR A 118 3.10 -3.26 -6.06
C THR A 118 3.70 -4.60 -5.64
N ALA A 119 4.04 -4.73 -4.36
CA ALA A 119 4.53 -6.00 -3.83
C ALA A 119 3.49 -7.12 -4.03
N VAL A 120 2.19 -6.87 -3.81
CA VAL A 120 1.15 -7.88 -4.05
C VAL A 120 1.04 -8.30 -5.51
N GLU A 121 1.17 -7.38 -6.47
CA GLU A 121 1.20 -7.74 -7.90
C GLU A 121 2.37 -8.67 -8.20
N ARG A 122 3.54 -8.43 -7.61
CA ARG A 122 4.71 -9.31 -7.74
C ARG A 122 4.50 -10.67 -7.06
N ALA A 123 3.84 -10.70 -5.90
CA ALA A 123 3.50 -11.95 -5.23
C ALA A 123 2.58 -12.81 -6.11
N ILE A 124 1.55 -12.20 -6.70
CA ILE A 124 0.63 -12.88 -7.63
C ILE A 124 1.38 -13.45 -8.84
N GLN A 125 2.30 -12.68 -9.43
CA GLN A 125 3.12 -13.15 -10.55
C GLN A 125 4.03 -14.32 -10.16
N LYS A 126 4.59 -14.30 -8.95
CA LYS A 126 5.56 -15.31 -8.49
C LYS A 126 4.90 -16.58 -7.99
N TYR A 127 3.87 -16.47 -7.15
CA TYR A 127 3.28 -17.60 -6.42
C TYR A 127 1.95 -18.06 -7.00
N GLY A 128 1.30 -17.25 -7.85
CA GLY A 128 -0.06 -17.48 -8.32
C GLY A 128 -1.08 -16.63 -7.55
N GLY A 129 -2.15 -16.25 -8.25
CA GLY A 129 -3.19 -15.37 -7.70
C GLY A 129 -3.97 -16.00 -6.56
N GLN A 130 -4.39 -17.26 -6.73
CA GLN A 130 -5.16 -17.97 -5.71
C GLN A 130 -4.33 -18.25 -4.46
N GLU A 131 -3.08 -18.69 -4.63
CA GLU A 131 -2.14 -18.98 -3.56
C GLU A 131 -1.79 -17.72 -2.76
N THR A 132 -1.54 -16.62 -3.46
CA THR A 132 -1.23 -15.33 -2.82
C THR A 132 -2.43 -14.81 -2.02
N MET A 133 -3.63 -14.83 -2.60
CA MET A 133 -4.83 -14.33 -1.92
C MET A 133 -5.23 -15.22 -0.73
N ALA A 134 -5.09 -16.53 -0.86
CA ALA A 134 -5.28 -17.47 0.25
C ALA A 134 -4.31 -17.19 1.41
N ALA A 135 -3.02 -16.99 1.09
CA ALA A 135 -2.00 -16.64 2.07
C ALA A 135 -2.33 -15.32 2.80
N ILE A 136 -2.73 -14.27 2.08
CA ILE A 136 -3.11 -12.98 2.69
C ILE A 136 -4.38 -13.15 3.54
N ASN A 137 -5.36 -13.92 3.09
CA ASN A 137 -6.62 -14.14 3.81
C ASN A 137 -6.46 -14.97 5.08
N GLU A 138 -5.51 -15.90 5.13
CA GLU A 138 -5.16 -16.63 6.35
C GLU A 138 -4.57 -15.69 7.42
N ILE A 139 -3.82 -14.68 7.00
CA ILE A 139 -3.11 -13.75 7.88
C ILE A 139 -4.04 -12.63 8.38
N ILE A 140 -4.91 -12.14 7.51
CA ILE A 140 -5.77 -10.98 7.79
C ILE A 140 -7.15 -11.46 8.20
N SER A 141 -7.44 -11.32 9.50
CA SER A 141 -8.75 -11.67 10.04
C SER A 141 -9.70 -10.45 10.13
N PRO A 142 -11.03 -10.67 10.00
CA PRO A 142 -12.03 -9.63 10.25
C PRO A 142 -11.93 -9.01 11.65
N ALA A 143 -11.45 -9.78 12.64
CA ALA A 143 -11.30 -9.34 14.02
C ALA A 143 -10.27 -8.21 14.18
N LYS A 144 -9.25 -8.17 13.32
CA LYS A 144 -8.20 -7.13 13.35
C LYS A 144 -8.62 -5.83 12.65
N GLN A 145 -9.80 -5.79 12.01
CA GLN A 145 -10.33 -4.63 11.28
C GLN A 145 -9.29 -3.93 10.39
N PHE A 146 -8.49 -4.72 9.67
CA PHE A 146 -7.42 -4.17 8.86
C PHE A 146 -8.00 -3.59 7.55
N PRO A 147 -7.75 -2.31 7.18
CA PRO A 147 -8.36 -1.65 6.03
C PRO A 147 -7.74 -2.06 4.67
N ILE A 148 -7.57 -3.37 4.43
CA ILE A 148 -6.86 -3.86 3.23
C ILE A 148 -7.47 -3.40 1.91
N LEU A 149 -8.81 -3.34 1.84
CA LEU A 149 -9.49 -2.84 0.65
C LEU A 149 -9.14 -1.38 0.35
N HIS A 150 -8.94 -0.56 1.38
CA HIS A 150 -8.61 0.86 1.18
C HIS A 150 -7.27 0.97 0.45
N HIS A 151 -6.27 0.22 0.93
CA HIS A 151 -4.97 0.18 0.27
C HIS A 151 -5.03 -0.44 -1.13
N ALA A 152 -5.80 -1.52 -1.31
CA ALA A 152 -5.94 -2.18 -2.61
C ALA A 152 -6.57 -1.26 -3.66
N LEU A 153 -7.70 -0.61 -3.34
CA LEU A 153 -8.41 0.25 -4.29
C LEU A 153 -7.66 1.56 -4.57
N VAL A 154 -6.88 2.07 -3.60
CA VAL A 154 -6.07 3.28 -3.78
C VAL A 154 -4.80 3.02 -4.59
N HIS A 155 -4.08 1.94 -4.29
CA HIS A 155 -2.72 1.74 -4.82
C HIS A 155 -2.63 0.65 -5.90
N ALA A 156 -3.55 -0.32 -5.91
CA ALA A 156 -3.61 -1.44 -6.85
C ALA A 156 -5.04 -1.69 -7.40
N PRO A 157 -5.73 -0.67 -7.96
CA PRO A 157 -7.15 -0.80 -8.33
C PRO A 157 -7.42 -1.89 -9.38
N LYS A 158 -6.42 -2.28 -10.17
CA LYS A 158 -6.51 -3.44 -11.08
C LYS A 158 -6.84 -4.75 -10.37
N LEU A 159 -6.50 -4.85 -9.08
CA LEU A 159 -6.77 -6.01 -8.23
C LEU A 159 -8.08 -5.87 -7.45
N GLN A 160 -8.86 -4.80 -7.64
CA GLN A 160 -10.10 -4.54 -6.90
C GLN A 160 -11.01 -5.77 -6.83
N ASN A 161 -11.31 -6.41 -7.97
CA ASN A 161 -12.23 -7.55 -8.00
C ASN A 161 -11.71 -8.73 -7.14
N HIS A 162 -10.41 -9.04 -7.22
CA HIS A 162 -9.81 -10.10 -6.41
C HIS A 162 -9.91 -9.76 -4.92
N PHE A 163 -9.60 -8.52 -4.55
CA PHE A 163 -9.66 -8.11 -3.16
C PHE A 163 -11.09 -8.07 -2.61
N MET A 164 -12.07 -7.61 -3.41
CA MET A 164 -13.48 -7.59 -3.03
C MET A 164 -14.05 -9.01 -2.85
N GLU A 165 -13.61 -9.97 -3.67
CA GLU A 165 -14.02 -11.37 -3.56
C GLU A 165 -13.47 -12.04 -2.29
N TRP A 166 -12.19 -11.81 -1.98
CA TRP A 166 -11.52 -12.45 -0.85
C TRP A 166 -11.78 -11.75 0.49
N PHE A 167 -12.01 -10.43 0.47
CA PHE A 167 -12.16 -9.61 1.67
C PHE A 167 -13.45 -8.78 1.69
N PRO A 168 -14.64 -9.37 1.44
CA PRO A 168 -15.89 -8.60 1.36
C PRO A 168 -16.21 -7.88 2.68
N TRP A 169 -15.78 -8.44 3.82
CA TRP A 169 -15.95 -7.85 5.15
C TRP A 169 -15.21 -6.52 5.32
N ALA A 170 -14.07 -6.33 4.64
CA ALA A 170 -13.24 -5.15 4.77
C ALA A 170 -13.85 -3.90 4.09
N SER A 171 -14.97 -4.05 3.38
CA SER A 171 -15.72 -2.94 2.79
C SER A 171 -16.36 -2.02 3.82
N ARG A 172 -16.56 -2.51 5.04
CA ARG A 172 -17.16 -1.78 6.17
C ARG A 172 -16.14 -1.29 7.19
N VAL A 173 -14.89 -1.70 7.04
CA VAL A 173 -13.79 -1.23 7.88
C VAL A 173 -13.49 0.22 7.50
N ARG A 174 -13.09 1.05 8.46
CA ARG A 174 -12.60 2.40 8.20
C ARG A 174 -11.08 2.44 8.21
N ASP A 175 -10.47 3.35 7.46
CA ASP A 175 -9.01 3.51 7.49
C ASP A 175 -8.52 4.19 8.79
N HIS A 176 -7.21 4.42 8.91
CA HIS A 176 -6.61 5.06 10.09
C HIS A 176 -7.05 6.52 10.31
N ASN A 177 -7.69 7.15 9.32
CA ASN A 177 -8.28 8.48 9.42
C ASN A 177 -9.80 8.42 9.62
N ASP A 178 -10.36 7.25 9.94
CA ASP A 178 -11.80 6.99 10.06
C ASP A 178 -12.58 7.18 8.74
N ARG A 179 -11.90 7.10 7.59
CA ARG A 179 -12.55 7.21 6.28
C ARG A 179 -13.24 5.92 5.90
N SER A 180 -14.42 6.02 5.29
CA SER A 180 -15.00 4.92 4.54
C SER A 180 -14.19 4.62 3.27
N LEU A 181 -14.42 3.44 2.67
CA LEU A 181 -13.70 3.01 1.47
C LEU A 181 -13.79 4.03 0.33
N ILE A 182 -14.98 4.60 0.12
CA ILE A 182 -15.21 5.61 -0.92
C ILE A 182 -14.45 6.90 -0.58
N GLN A 183 -14.50 7.37 0.67
CA GLN A 183 -13.77 8.56 1.09
C GLN A 183 -12.26 8.40 0.91
N ALA A 184 -11.70 7.22 1.19
CA ALA A 184 -10.28 6.96 0.95
C ALA A 184 -9.91 7.02 -0.55
N ILE A 185 -10.77 6.50 -1.43
CA ILE A 185 -10.57 6.60 -2.89
C ILE A 185 -10.66 8.07 -3.35
N VAL A 186 -11.63 8.84 -2.85
CA VAL A 186 -11.74 10.28 -3.14
C VAL A 186 -10.48 11.01 -2.67
N ALA A 187 -10.07 10.78 -1.42
CA ALA A 187 -8.92 11.44 -0.80
C ALA A 187 -7.59 11.11 -1.50
N ALA A 188 -7.49 9.93 -2.12
CA ALA A 188 -6.35 9.55 -2.95
C ALA A 188 -6.27 10.32 -4.29
N GLY A 189 -7.32 11.05 -4.66
CA GLY A 189 -7.34 11.96 -5.80
C GLY A 189 -7.96 11.38 -7.07
N ALA A 190 -8.10 12.24 -8.08
CA ALA A 190 -8.87 11.98 -9.29
C ALA A 190 -8.44 10.73 -10.07
N LYS A 191 -7.14 10.39 -10.05
CA LYS A 191 -6.67 9.15 -10.68
C LYS A 191 -7.33 7.92 -10.05
N SER A 192 -7.36 7.84 -8.72
CA SER A 192 -7.97 6.72 -8.01
C SER A 192 -9.48 6.67 -8.25
N VAL A 193 -10.15 7.83 -8.30
CA VAL A 193 -11.58 7.94 -8.66
C VAL A 193 -11.86 7.37 -10.05
N ARG A 194 -11.04 7.70 -11.06
CA ARG A 194 -11.19 7.18 -12.42
C ARG A 194 -10.99 5.67 -12.47
N GLU A 195 -9.98 5.15 -11.79
CA GLU A 195 -9.66 3.73 -11.73
C GLU A 195 -10.74 2.92 -10.98
N ASN A 196 -11.54 3.56 -10.12
CA ASN A 196 -12.63 2.96 -9.34
C ASN A 196 -14.01 3.52 -9.73
N SER A 197 -14.20 3.89 -11.00
CA SER A 197 -15.40 4.60 -11.45
C SER A 197 -16.73 3.86 -11.21
N SER A 198 -16.72 2.52 -11.19
CA SER A 198 -17.89 1.69 -10.88
C SER A 198 -18.33 1.84 -9.42
N SER A 199 -17.38 1.90 -8.48
CA SER A 199 -17.66 2.13 -7.06
C SER A 199 -18.34 3.47 -6.83
N PHE A 200 -17.97 4.49 -7.62
CA PHE A 200 -18.60 5.82 -7.57
C PHE A 200 -20.01 5.85 -8.16
N ALA A 201 -20.24 5.11 -9.25
CA ALA A 201 -21.56 5.04 -9.87
C ALA A 201 -22.60 4.34 -8.97
N LEU A 202 -22.14 3.61 -7.94
CA LEU A 202 -22.96 2.87 -7.00
C LEU A 202 -22.98 3.51 -5.60
N MET A 203 -22.51 4.76 -5.45
CA MET A 203 -22.59 5.46 -4.17
C MET A 203 -24.04 5.64 -3.74
N THR A 204 -24.32 5.36 -2.47
CA THR A 204 -25.62 5.68 -1.87
C THR A 204 -25.69 7.15 -1.48
N ASN A 205 -26.89 7.69 -1.28
CA ASN A 205 -27.05 9.09 -0.86
C ASN A 205 -26.32 9.32 0.48
N GLU A 206 -26.38 8.38 1.43
CA GLU A 206 -25.66 8.49 2.71
C GLU A 206 -24.15 8.65 2.50
N GLN A 207 -23.56 7.92 1.53
CA GLN A 207 -22.14 8.05 1.20
C GLN A 207 -21.82 9.38 0.51
N ILE A 208 -22.76 9.95 -0.23
CA ILE A 208 -22.63 11.29 -0.83
C ILE A 208 -22.66 12.39 0.25
N TYR A 209 -23.44 12.21 1.31
CA TYR A 209 -23.48 13.14 2.46
C TYR A 209 -22.33 12.95 3.44
N GLU A 210 -21.64 11.81 3.40
CA GLU A 210 -20.57 11.50 4.36
C GLU A 210 -19.36 12.41 4.14
N LYS A 211 -19.20 13.41 5.01
CA LYS A 211 -18.04 14.31 5.01
C LYS A 211 -16.78 13.55 5.38
N ASP A 212 -15.70 13.80 4.64
CA ASP A 212 -14.38 13.28 4.96
C ASP A 212 -13.96 13.74 6.37
N PRO A 213 -13.68 12.84 7.32
CA PRO A 213 -13.37 13.21 8.70
C PRO A 213 -12.14 14.11 8.84
N VAL A 214 -11.20 14.05 7.90
CA VAL A 214 -9.95 14.84 7.93
C VAL A 214 -10.14 16.25 7.37
N THR A 215 -10.80 16.36 6.21
CA THR A 215 -10.92 17.63 5.48
C THR A 215 -12.25 18.33 5.69
N SER A 216 -13.24 17.64 6.29
CA SER A 216 -14.63 18.07 6.40
C SER A 216 -15.30 18.37 5.06
N LEU A 217 -14.75 17.87 3.95
CA LEU A 217 -15.30 18.06 2.62
C LEU A 217 -16.26 16.91 2.26
N TYR A 218 -17.32 17.25 1.56
CA TYR A 218 -18.13 16.25 0.87
C TYR A 218 -17.35 15.61 -0.29
N PRO A 219 -17.72 14.40 -0.73
CA PRO A 219 -17.08 13.70 -1.84
C PRO A 219 -16.90 14.55 -3.09
N PHE A 220 -17.94 15.26 -3.58
CA PHE A 220 -17.81 16.08 -4.80
C PHE A 220 -16.77 17.21 -4.61
N ALA A 221 -16.74 17.86 -3.44
CA ALA A 221 -15.80 18.94 -3.16
C ALA A 221 -14.36 18.41 -3.04
N ALA A 222 -14.20 17.24 -2.45
CA ALA A 222 -12.90 16.58 -2.34
C ALA A 222 -12.38 16.11 -3.71
N VAL A 223 -13.25 15.61 -4.60
CA VAL A 223 -12.90 15.31 -6.00
C VAL A 223 -12.48 16.57 -6.76
N ALA A 224 -13.17 17.70 -6.55
CA ALA A 224 -12.87 18.96 -7.22
C ALA A 224 -11.57 19.64 -6.75
N ARG A 225 -11.17 19.43 -5.49
CA ARG A 225 -10.02 20.13 -4.86
C ARG A 225 -8.64 19.62 -5.31
N GLY A 226 -8.55 18.41 -5.86
CA GLY A 226 -7.27 17.81 -6.23
C GLY A 226 -6.55 18.56 -7.37
N GLU A 227 -5.22 18.42 -7.46
CA GLU A 227 -4.39 18.99 -8.55
C GLU A 227 -4.89 18.54 -9.94
N ASP A 228 -5.45 17.33 -10.01
CA ASP A 228 -6.08 16.74 -11.20
C ASP A 228 -7.62 16.67 -11.11
N GLY A 229 -8.26 17.64 -10.43
CA GLY A 229 -9.71 17.61 -10.12
C GLY A 229 -10.60 17.13 -11.29
N ASP A 230 -11.49 16.17 -11.00
CA ASP A 230 -12.37 15.56 -12.00
C ASP A 230 -13.74 16.26 -11.99
N LEU A 231 -13.89 17.28 -12.85
CA LEU A 231 -15.11 18.07 -12.91
C LEU A 231 -16.32 17.24 -13.36
N ASP A 232 -16.15 16.28 -14.25
CA ASP A 232 -17.25 15.42 -14.70
C ASP A 232 -17.80 14.59 -13.55
N LYS A 233 -16.92 14.00 -12.73
CA LYS A 233 -17.32 13.27 -11.51
C LYS A 233 -17.88 14.20 -10.43
N THR A 234 -17.36 15.42 -10.33
CA THR A 234 -17.91 16.44 -9.43
C THR A 234 -19.35 16.77 -9.80
N PHE A 235 -19.63 17.09 -11.07
CA PHE A 235 -20.97 17.38 -11.55
C PHE A 235 -21.91 16.17 -11.45
N TYR A 236 -21.40 14.96 -11.72
CA TYR A 236 -22.18 13.74 -11.52
C TYR A 236 -22.67 13.62 -10.07
N LEU A 237 -21.77 13.75 -9.09
CA LEU A 237 -22.12 13.64 -7.67
C LEU A 237 -23.09 14.75 -7.23
N LEU A 238 -22.91 15.97 -7.73
CA LEU A 238 -23.85 17.07 -7.48
C LEU A 238 -25.24 16.81 -8.07
N ASN A 239 -25.31 16.17 -9.24
CA ASN A 239 -26.58 15.82 -9.86
C ASN A 239 -27.29 14.64 -9.18
N CYS A 240 -26.53 13.72 -8.56
CA CYS A 240 -27.10 12.61 -7.80
C CYS A 240 -27.86 13.10 -6.57
N GLU A 241 -27.39 14.15 -5.91
CA GLU A 241 -28.05 14.72 -4.74
C GLU A 241 -27.92 16.25 -4.70
N PRO A 242 -28.80 16.97 -5.43
CA PRO A 242 -28.74 18.43 -5.53
C PRO A 242 -28.92 19.15 -4.20
N SER A 243 -29.62 18.55 -3.24
CA SER A 243 -29.92 19.17 -1.94
C SER A 243 -28.67 19.43 -1.09
N VAL A 244 -27.56 18.74 -1.36
CA VAL A 244 -26.25 19.04 -0.72
C VAL A 244 -25.79 20.46 -1.10
N VAL A 245 -26.14 20.94 -2.29
CA VAL A 245 -25.81 22.32 -2.71
C VAL A 245 -26.52 23.33 -1.82
N ASP A 246 -27.80 23.10 -1.52
CA ASP A 246 -28.58 23.99 -0.66
C ASP A 246 -27.97 24.04 0.74
N GLU A 247 -27.57 22.89 1.32
CA GLU A 247 -26.89 22.84 2.62
C GLU A 247 -25.56 23.64 2.63
N ILE A 248 -24.78 23.54 1.55
CA ILE A 248 -23.53 24.32 1.42
C ILE A 248 -23.84 25.81 1.32
N VAL A 249 -24.81 26.19 0.49
CA VAL A 249 -25.20 27.59 0.30
C VAL A 249 -25.67 28.17 1.63
N ASP A 250 -26.52 27.45 2.36
CA ASP A 250 -26.96 27.82 3.70
C ASP A 250 -25.79 27.95 4.67
N HIS A 251 -24.84 27.01 4.66
CA HIS A 251 -23.66 27.08 5.53
C HIS A 251 -22.76 28.29 5.18
N LEU A 252 -22.63 28.64 3.90
CA LEU A 252 -21.84 29.78 3.47
C LEU A 252 -22.53 31.11 3.77
N GLN A 253 -23.86 31.18 3.66
CA GLN A 253 -24.65 32.37 3.97
C GLN A 253 -24.76 32.62 5.48
N ASN A 254 -24.81 31.57 6.28
CA ASN A 254 -24.94 31.64 7.75
C ASN A 254 -23.59 31.66 8.48
N ARG A 255 -22.46 31.56 7.77
CA ARG A 255 -21.15 31.82 8.37
C ARG A 255 -21.06 33.30 8.71
N GLU A 256 -21.04 33.63 10.00
CA GLU A 256 -20.72 34.98 10.43
C GLU A 256 -19.47 35.47 9.70
N PRO A 257 -19.47 36.70 9.17
CA PRO A 257 -18.31 37.24 8.46
C PRO A 257 -17.13 37.13 9.41
N ARG A 258 -16.19 36.23 9.09
CA ARG A 258 -14.95 36.09 9.85
C ARG A 258 -14.36 37.48 9.92
N SER A 259 -14.35 38.06 11.13
CA SER A 259 -13.86 39.41 11.36
C SER A 259 -12.49 39.50 10.68
N ALA A 260 -12.35 40.48 9.78
CA ALA A 260 -11.22 40.63 8.88
C ALA A 260 -9.91 40.23 9.57
N PHE A 261 -9.27 39.20 9.02
CA PHE A 261 -7.93 38.82 9.45
C PHE A 261 -7.00 40.01 9.23
N ASP A 262 -6.27 40.32 10.29
CA ASP A 262 -5.15 41.24 10.39
C ASP A 262 -4.25 41.20 9.15
N GLU A 263 -4.17 42.31 8.43
CA GLU A 263 -3.40 42.52 7.19
C GLU A 263 -1.88 42.64 7.44
N SER A 264 -1.35 42.16 8.57
CA SER A 264 -0.01 42.49 9.02
C SER A 264 1.05 41.39 8.80
N VAL A 265 0.99 40.56 7.75
CA VAL A 265 2.12 39.65 7.43
C VAL A 265 2.28 39.39 5.93
N VAL A 266 2.51 40.41 5.09
CA VAL A 266 3.26 40.22 3.82
C VAL A 266 4.09 41.46 3.49
N ALA A 267 5.26 41.57 4.12
CA ALA A 267 6.38 42.35 3.59
C ALA A 267 7.56 41.40 3.37
N VAL A 268 7.46 40.56 2.33
CA VAL A 268 8.60 39.77 1.83
C VAL A 268 9.08 40.42 0.54
N GLY A 269 10.28 40.99 0.64
CA GLY A 269 10.91 41.82 -0.37
C GLY A 269 11.07 41.14 -1.73
N THR A 270 10.74 41.91 -2.76
CA THR A 270 11.17 41.70 -4.13
C THR A 270 12.68 41.92 -4.23
N LYS A 271 13.46 40.85 -4.41
CA LYS A 271 14.83 40.95 -4.93
C LYS A 271 14.82 40.65 -6.42
N GLU A 272 15.18 41.67 -7.19
CA GLU A 272 15.45 41.61 -8.62
C GLU A 272 16.52 40.55 -8.94
N VAL A 273 16.24 39.69 -9.92
CA VAL A 273 17.23 38.80 -10.53
C VAL A 273 17.54 39.32 -11.93
N GLY A 274 18.77 39.85 -12.07
CA GLY A 274 19.32 40.39 -13.30
C GLY A 274 19.51 39.33 -14.40
N LYS A 275 18.93 39.63 -15.56
CA LYS A 275 19.16 38.97 -16.86
C LYS A 275 20.63 39.15 -17.29
N LYS A 276 21.39 38.06 -17.45
CA LYS A 276 22.61 38.03 -18.28
C LYS A 276 22.46 37.04 -19.42
N ARG A 277 22.21 37.58 -20.61
CA ARG A 277 22.36 36.90 -21.90
C ARG A 277 23.85 36.70 -22.19
N LYS A 278 24.27 35.48 -22.53
CA LYS A 278 25.51 35.24 -23.28
C LYS A 278 25.19 34.52 -24.58
N ARG A 279 25.81 35.02 -25.63
CA ARG A 279 25.62 34.78 -27.06
C ARG A 279 26.94 34.19 -27.57
N GLY A 280 26.87 33.30 -28.57
CA GLY A 280 28.02 32.72 -29.28
C GLY A 280 28.13 31.22 -29.03
N GLU A 281 28.39 30.34 -29.98
CA GLU A 281 28.82 30.46 -31.38
C GLU A 281 28.41 29.18 -32.13
N SER A 282 28.39 29.28 -33.46
CA SER A 282 27.93 28.26 -34.39
C SER A 282 29.06 27.70 -35.27
N LYS A 283 28.91 26.42 -35.66
CA LYS A 283 29.51 25.64 -36.79
C LYS A 283 30.84 24.90 -36.54
N PRO A 284 31.23 23.89 -37.37
CA PRO A 284 30.49 23.14 -38.41
C PRO A 284 30.64 21.58 -38.37
N ASP A 285 29.79 20.94 -39.18
CA ASP A 285 29.92 19.67 -39.93
C ASP A 285 31.19 18.80 -39.80
N GLN A 286 30.99 17.49 -39.63
CA GLN A 286 31.76 16.45 -40.32
C GLN A 286 31.05 15.06 -40.34
N SER A 287 30.45 14.78 -41.49
CA SER A 287 30.44 13.53 -42.29
C SER A 287 30.79 12.13 -41.71
N ARG A 288 30.06 11.13 -42.27
CA ARG A 288 30.33 9.65 -42.41
C ARG A 288 29.97 8.80 -41.18
N SER A 289 29.39 7.59 -41.30
CA SER A 289 29.54 6.56 -42.34
C SER A 289 28.31 5.64 -42.46
N ARG A 290 28.25 4.94 -43.59
CA ARG A 290 27.31 3.87 -43.95
C ARG A 290 27.70 2.55 -43.30
N GLY A 291 26.70 1.75 -42.95
CA GLY A 291 26.74 0.31 -42.69
C GLY A 291 25.49 -0.04 -41.88
N GLY A 292 24.42 -0.61 -42.41
CA GLY A 292 24.36 -1.87 -43.15
C GLY A 292 24.37 -3.01 -42.15
N VAL A 293 23.21 -3.63 -41.86
CA VAL A 293 23.07 -5.03 -41.39
C VAL A 293 21.59 -5.43 -41.34
N SER A 294 21.30 -6.46 -42.13
CA SER A 294 20.41 -7.61 -41.89
C SER A 294 18.94 -7.41 -41.47
N LYS A 295 18.05 -7.56 -42.46
CA LYS A 295 16.72 -8.14 -42.27
C LYS A 295 16.89 -9.63 -41.95
N ARG A 296 16.40 -10.08 -40.80
CA ARG A 296 16.06 -11.49 -40.57
C ARG A 296 14.60 -11.59 -40.14
N GLU A 297 13.82 -12.20 -41.03
CA GLU A 297 12.51 -12.77 -40.78
C GLU A 297 12.58 -13.71 -39.58
N THR A 298 11.64 -13.57 -38.65
CA THR A 298 11.24 -14.68 -37.80
C THR A 298 9.77 -14.98 -38.03
N ARG A 299 9.57 -16.23 -38.44
CA ARG A 299 8.32 -16.88 -38.78
C ARG A 299 7.36 -16.87 -37.60
N SER A 300 6.16 -16.38 -37.85
CA SER A 300 4.94 -16.72 -37.16
C SER A 300 4.72 -18.24 -37.23
N LYS A 301 4.77 -18.91 -36.08
CA LYS A 301 4.22 -20.26 -35.90
C LYS A 301 2.93 -20.13 -35.11
N GLY A 302 1.82 -20.42 -35.77
CA GLY A 302 0.51 -20.56 -35.16
C GLY A 302 0.52 -21.67 -34.11
N LEU A 303 0.01 -21.34 -32.93
CA LEU A 303 -0.30 -22.33 -31.90
C LEU A 303 -1.73 -22.83 -32.16
N ILE A 304 -1.83 -24.11 -32.48
CA ILE A 304 -3.07 -24.85 -32.65
C ILE A 304 -3.70 -25.08 -31.26
N LEU A 305 -4.89 -24.50 -31.05
CA LEU A 305 -5.80 -24.88 -29.98
C LEU A 305 -6.26 -26.33 -30.19
N ARG A 306 -5.93 -27.23 -29.26
CA ARG A 306 -6.60 -28.53 -29.12
C ARG A 306 -7.40 -28.53 -27.82
N ASN A 307 -8.71 -28.35 -27.99
CA ASN A 307 -9.72 -28.79 -27.03
C ASN A 307 -9.63 -30.30 -26.83
N ARG A 308 -9.54 -30.74 -25.57
CA ARG A 308 -10.00 -32.07 -25.16
C ARG A 308 -10.92 -31.92 -23.96
N ASN A 309 -12.21 -31.91 -24.25
CA ASN A 309 -13.23 -32.43 -23.35
C ASN A 309 -12.95 -33.91 -23.13
N VAL A 310 -12.82 -34.33 -21.87
CA VAL A 310 -13.10 -35.69 -21.45
C VAL A 310 -14.03 -35.59 -20.27
N GLN A 311 -15.32 -35.79 -20.56
CA GLN A 311 -16.26 -36.34 -19.58
C GLN A 311 -15.80 -37.75 -19.23
N ARG A 312 -15.74 -38.08 -17.95
CA ARG A 312 -16.03 -39.43 -17.48
C ARG A 312 -16.87 -39.34 -16.21
N GLU A 313 -17.88 -40.19 -16.26
CA GLU A 313 -18.82 -40.70 -15.24
C GLU A 313 -18.25 -40.80 -13.83
#